data_AF-A0AAV8SVS2-F1
#
_entry.id   AF-A0AAV8SVS2-F1
#
_cell.length_a   1.000
_cell.length_b   1.000
_cell.length_c   1.000
_cell.angle_alpha   90.00
_cell.angle_beta   90.00
_cell.angle_gamma   90.00
#
_symmetry.space_group_name_H-M   'P 1'
#
loop_
_entity.id
_entity.type
_entity.pdbx_description
1 polymer ?
#
loop_
_entity_poly.entity_id
_entity_poly.type
_entity_poly.pdbx_seq_one_letter_code
_entity_poly.pdbx_strand_id
1 'polypeptide(L)'
;MARLVHQPDYKARTSKHVPLFDFGDSYVDAGNNNYTNTPTGNRANYCPYGESYSDQPTERFSDGRTMADFIAEHTNLPLLPPYLQPGLNDYQNGENFASGGLGILKETFEEDRVSMMVNLSSSYLDYYLHMYAYPFPSRTKLVR
;
A
#
# COMPACT_ATOMS: atom_id res chain seq x y z
N MET A 1 16.01 -43.90 -24.56
CA MET A 1 15.25 -43.65 -23.33
C MET A 1 14.89 -42.17 -23.26
N ALA A 2 13.73 -41.78 -23.76
CA ALA A 2 13.25 -40.40 -23.69
C ALA A 2 12.28 -40.27 -22.50
N ARG A 3 12.59 -39.39 -21.56
CA ARG A 3 11.73 -39.10 -20.39
C ARG A 3 10.69 -38.08 -20.82
N LEU A 4 9.43 -38.50 -20.97
CA LEU A 4 8.31 -37.57 -21.02
C LEU A 4 8.19 -36.90 -19.64
N VAL A 5 8.58 -35.63 -19.57
CA VAL A 5 8.21 -34.78 -18.44
C VAL A 5 6.85 -34.19 -18.79
N HIS A 6 5.80 -34.66 -18.13
CA HIS A 6 4.48 -34.03 -18.21
C HIS A 6 4.61 -32.65 -17.59
N GLN A 7 4.78 -31.61 -18.42
CA GLN A 7 4.51 -30.26 -17.99
C GLN A 7 3.00 -30.16 -17.80
N PRO A 8 2.49 -29.81 -16.61
CA PRO A 8 1.07 -29.51 -16.48
C PRO A 8 0.79 -28.28 -17.34
N ASP A 9 -0.19 -28.38 -18.22
CA ASP A 9 -0.73 -27.24 -18.96
C ASP A 9 -1.31 -26.25 -17.94
N TYR A 10 -0.48 -25.33 -17.45
CA TYR A 10 -0.94 -24.19 -16.69
C TYR A 10 -1.68 -23.28 -17.67
N LYS A 11 -2.95 -23.60 -17.93
CA LYS A 11 -3.88 -22.72 -18.63
C LYS A 11 -3.69 -21.34 -18.00
N ALA A 12 -3.25 -20.39 -18.82
CA ALA A 12 -3.06 -19.01 -18.39
C ALA A 12 -4.33 -18.57 -17.67
N ARG A 13 -4.27 -18.52 -16.33
CA ARG A 13 -5.25 -17.81 -15.53
C ARG A 13 -5.24 -16.42 -16.15
N THR A 14 -6.36 -16.00 -16.74
CA THR A 14 -6.57 -14.58 -17.02
C THR A 14 -6.30 -13.89 -15.70
N SER A 15 -5.15 -13.20 -15.56
CA SER A 15 -4.75 -12.59 -14.30
C SER A 15 -5.81 -11.56 -14.00
N LYS A 16 -6.71 -11.90 -13.07
CA LYS A 16 -7.66 -10.91 -12.56
C LYS A 16 -6.77 -9.90 -11.86
N HIS A 17 -6.69 -8.70 -12.42
CA HIS A 17 -6.02 -7.58 -11.77
C HIS A 17 -6.74 -7.32 -10.44
N VAL A 18 -6.02 -7.45 -9.33
CA VAL A 18 -6.56 -7.25 -7.98
C VAL A 18 -5.70 -6.16 -7.35
N PRO A 19 -6.26 -4.97 -7.07
CA PRO A 19 -5.51 -3.92 -6.37
C PRO A 19 -5.23 -4.34 -4.92
N LEU A 20 -4.14 -3.82 -4.36
CA LEU A 20 -3.77 -4.02 -2.96
C LEU A 20 -3.89 -2.68 -2.23
N PHE A 21 -4.70 -2.67 -1.17
CA PHE A 21 -4.83 -1.52 -0.28
C PHE A 21 -4.31 -1.91 1.09
N ASP A 22 -3.32 -1.16 1.56
CA ASP A 22 -2.60 -1.50 2.78
C ASP A 22 -2.88 -0.51 3.90
N PHE A 23 -3.10 -1.03 5.10
CA PHE A 23 -3.48 -0.28 6.28
C PHE A 23 -2.69 -0.80 7.48
N GLY A 24 -2.14 0.10 8.27
CA GLY A 24 -1.33 -0.29 9.42
C GLY A 24 -0.52 0.87 9.94
N ASP A 25 0.55 0.55 10.64
CA ASP A 25 1.46 1.53 11.23
C ASP A 25 2.82 1.58 10.48
N SER A 26 3.88 1.98 11.18
CA SER A 26 5.26 1.99 10.68
C SER A 26 5.71 0.69 10.01
N TYR A 27 5.21 -0.48 10.44
CA TYR A 27 5.63 -1.77 9.87
C TYR A 27 5.32 -1.93 8.40
N VAL A 28 4.35 -1.17 7.89
CA VAL A 28 3.90 -1.24 6.51
C VAL A 28 3.76 0.13 5.83
N ASP A 29 4.07 1.23 6.52
CA ASP A 29 4.07 2.59 5.94
C ASP A 29 5.02 2.72 4.74
N ALA A 30 4.48 3.25 3.64
CA ALA A 30 5.21 3.50 2.40
C ALA A 30 5.79 4.92 2.30
N GLY A 31 5.56 5.79 3.30
CA GLY A 31 6.05 7.16 3.35
C GLY A 31 4.98 8.22 3.62
N ASN A 32 3.78 7.85 4.08
CA ASN A 32 2.67 8.80 4.29
C ASN A 32 3.05 9.92 5.26
N ASN A 33 3.92 9.64 6.22
CA ASN A 33 4.30 10.62 7.24
C ASN A 33 5.15 11.78 6.71
N ASN A 34 5.65 11.70 5.47
CA ASN A 34 6.32 12.83 4.82
C ASN A 34 5.34 13.92 4.37
N TYR A 35 4.05 13.59 4.28
CA TYR A 35 2.98 14.48 3.82
C TYR A 35 2.06 14.95 4.95
N THR A 36 2.44 14.71 6.21
CA THR A 36 1.67 15.10 7.40
C THR A 36 2.51 15.92 8.37
N ASN A 37 1.84 16.64 9.28
CA ASN A 37 2.47 17.38 10.38
C ASN A 37 2.86 16.46 11.55
N THR A 38 3.44 15.29 11.25
CA THR A 38 3.97 14.34 12.24
C THR A 38 5.34 14.77 12.76
N PRO A 39 5.70 14.42 14.01
CA PRO A 39 7.07 14.60 14.52
C PRO A 39 8.11 13.89 13.66
N THR A 40 9.34 14.39 13.64
CA THR A 40 10.44 13.80 12.85
C THR A 40 10.71 12.34 13.20
N GLY A 41 10.51 11.92 14.45
CA GLY A 41 10.67 10.53 14.87
C GLY A 41 9.65 9.56 14.25
N ASN A 42 8.56 10.08 13.68
CA ASN A 42 7.58 9.32 12.94
C ASN A 42 7.80 9.48 11.42
N ARG A 43 9.00 9.81 10.94
CA ARG A 43 9.30 9.81 9.51
C ARG A 43 10.45 8.85 9.25
N ALA A 44 10.49 8.28 8.05
CA ALA A 44 11.58 7.40 7.62
C ALA A 44 12.35 7.94 6.41
N ASN A 45 12.36 9.27 6.24
CA ASN A 45 13.03 9.97 5.15
C ASN A 45 14.47 10.40 5.50
N TYR A 46 15.14 9.68 6.39
CA TYR A 46 16.51 9.96 6.84
C TYR A 46 17.25 8.64 7.15
N CYS A 47 18.59 8.66 7.20
CA CYS A 47 19.37 7.46 7.54
C CYS A 47 19.10 6.99 8.99
N PRO A 48 19.04 5.68 9.26
CA PRO A 48 19.54 4.59 8.41
C PRO A 48 18.48 3.95 7.51
N TYR A 49 17.29 4.53 7.37
CA TYR A 49 16.23 3.89 6.60
C TYR A 49 16.63 3.74 5.12
N GLY A 50 16.42 2.55 4.57
CA GLY A 50 16.69 2.24 3.17
C GLY A 50 18.12 1.89 2.77
N GLU A 51 19.12 1.98 3.66
CA GLU A 51 20.55 1.85 3.34
C GLU A 51 20.90 0.53 2.61
N SER A 52 20.31 -0.60 2.99
CA SER A 52 20.56 -1.90 2.34
C SER A 52 19.82 -2.09 1.00
N TYR A 53 18.92 -1.18 0.60
CA TYR A 53 18.12 -1.29 -0.62
C TYR A 53 18.38 -0.16 -1.62
N SER A 54 18.70 1.01 -1.12
CA SER A 54 18.86 2.26 -1.87
C SER A 54 19.86 3.13 -1.13
N ASP A 55 20.76 3.79 -1.84
CA ASP A 55 21.69 4.78 -1.25
C ASP A 55 20.96 6.06 -0.77
N GLN A 56 19.63 6.06 -0.72
CA GLN A 56 18.74 7.15 -0.30
C GLN A 56 17.61 6.59 0.58
N PRO A 57 17.11 7.37 1.55
CA PRO A 57 15.98 6.97 2.39
C PRO A 57 14.77 6.52 1.57
N THR A 58 14.30 5.30 1.84
CA THR A 58 13.16 4.69 1.13
C THR A 58 11.81 5.14 1.66
N GLU A 59 11.80 5.98 2.69
CA GLU A 59 10.61 6.46 3.40
C GLU A 59 9.85 5.35 4.13
N ARG A 60 10.46 4.17 4.26
CA ARG A 60 9.96 2.99 4.97
C ARG A 60 10.70 2.83 6.28
N PHE A 61 10.02 2.41 7.35
CA PHE A 61 10.63 2.15 8.66
C PHE A 61 11.42 0.83 8.69
N SER A 62 12.31 0.66 7.72
CA SER A 62 13.13 -0.52 7.48
C SER A 62 14.42 -0.08 6.81
N ASP A 63 15.44 -0.93 6.86
CA ASP A 63 16.69 -0.75 6.09
C ASP A 63 16.50 -1.06 4.58
N GLY A 64 15.26 -0.98 4.09
CA GLY A 64 14.91 -1.30 2.72
C GLY A 64 13.41 -1.36 2.53
N ARG A 65 12.91 -2.55 2.20
CA ARG A 65 11.50 -2.83 1.93
C ARG A 65 10.74 -3.27 3.18
N THR A 66 9.43 -3.02 3.19
CA THR A 66 8.48 -3.50 4.21
C THR A 66 7.81 -4.80 3.78
N MET A 67 7.04 -5.43 4.68
CA MET A 67 6.25 -6.61 4.35
C MET A 67 5.26 -6.33 3.20
N ALA A 68 4.66 -5.14 3.17
CA ALA A 68 3.70 -4.75 2.14
C ALA A 68 4.32 -4.72 0.74
N ASP A 69 5.58 -4.27 0.63
CA ASP A 69 6.31 -4.28 -0.64
C ASP A 69 6.51 -5.70 -1.17
N PHE A 70 6.85 -6.65 -0.29
CA PHE A 70 7.00 -8.05 -0.68
C PHE A 70 5.68 -8.67 -1.12
N ILE A 71 4.56 -8.30 -0.50
CA ILE A 71 3.22 -8.73 -0.92
C ILE A 71 2.88 -8.15 -2.29
N ALA A 72 3.13 -6.86 -2.52
CA ALA A 72 2.92 -6.20 -3.81
C ALA A 72 3.75 -6.89 -4.91
N GLU A 73 5.04 -7.11 -4.67
CA GLU A 73 5.92 -7.83 -5.61
C GLU A 73 5.42 -9.25 -5.90
N HIS A 74 5.06 -10.01 -4.85
CA HIS A 74 4.57 -11.38 -5.00
C HIS A 74 3.25 -11.46 -5.78
N THR A 75 2.47 -10.38 -5.77
CA THR A 75 1.20 -10.25 -6.50
C THR A 75 1.35 -9.57 -7.86
N ASN A 76 2.58 -9.30 -8.31
CA ASN A 76 2.92 -8.57 -9.54
C ASN A 76 2.34 -7.16 -9.62
N LEU A 77 2.21 -6.49 -8.48
CA LEU A 77 1.87 -5.08 -8.37
C LEU A 77 3.14 -4.24 -8.22
N PRO A 78 3.14 -2.97 -8.67
CA PRO A 78 4.18 -2.03 -8.29
C PRO A 78 4.15 -1.79 -6.77
N LEU A 79 5.24 -1.24 -6.23
CA LEU A 79 5.23 -0.76 -4.85
C LEU A 79 4.11 0.26 -4.68
N LEU A 80 3.32 0.09 -3.62
CA LEU A 80 2.15 0.92 -3.41
C LEU A 80 2.59 2.34 -3.03
N PRO A 81 2.02 3.36 -3.69
CA PRO A 81 2.33 4.75 -3.34
C PRO A 81 1.65 5.13 -2.01
N PRO A 82 2.21 6.12 -1.28
CA PRO A 82 1.54 6.70 -0.11
C PRO A 82 0.26 7.43 -0.53
N TYR A 83 -0.86 7.13 0.11
CA TYR A 83 -2.15 7.79 -0.13
C TYR A 83 -2.07 9.33 -0.01
N LEU A 84 -1.26 9.84 0.92
CA LEU A 84 -1.14 11.28 1.16
C LEU A 84 -0.19 11.99 0.19
N GLN A 85 0.41 11.27 -0.77
CA GLN A 85 1.30 11.85 -1.75
C GLN A 85 0.54 12.80 -2.70
N PRO A 86 0.91 14.10 -2.77
CA PRO A 86 0.23 15.05 -3.66
C PRO A 86 0.40 14.68 -5.14
N GLY A 87 -0.68 14.78 -5.91
CA GLY A 87 -0.65 14.62 -7.36
C GLY A 87 -0.77 13.16 -7.85
N LEU A 88 -0.90 12.20 -6.94
CA LEU A 88 -1.29 10.84 -7.29
C LEU A 88 -2.78 10.83 -7.69
N ASN A 89 -3.09 10.29 -8.88
CA ASN A 89 -4.46 10.22 -9.40
C ASN A 89 -4.78 8.85 -10.04
N ASP A 90 -3.88 7.87 -9.91
CA ASP A 90 -4.06 6.52 -10.45
C ASP A 90 -4.00 5.47 -9.34
N TYR A 91 -5.17 4.92 -9.02
CA TYR A 91 -5.38 3.98 -7.91
C TYR A 91 -5.66 2.56 -8.41
N GLN A 92 -5.39 2.28 -9.69
CA GLN A 92 -5.70 0.99 -10.31
C GLN A 92 -4.98 -0.19 -9.65
N ASN A 93 -3.80 0.04 -9.07
CA ASN A 93 -2.99 -0.97 -8.38
C ASN A 93 -3.22 -0.97 -6.87
N GLY A 94 -3.99 -0.02 -6.36
CA GLY A 94 -4.20 0.26 -4.95
C GLY A 94 -3.14 1.19 -4.35
N GLU A 95 -3.21 1.39 -3.03
CA GLU A 95 -2.51 2.45 -2.29
C GLU A 95 -2.16 2.02 -0.87
N ASN A 96 -1.19 2.71 -0.26
CA ASN A 96 -0.82 2.52 1.12
C ASN A 96 -1.39 3.65 2.00
N PHE A 97 -2.22 3.29 2.98
CA PHE A 97 -2.82 4.19 3.97
C PHE A 97 -2.14 4.11 5.34
N ALA A 98 -1.08 3.33 5.46
CA ALA A 98 -0.38 3.12 6.71
C ALA A 98 0.45 4.35 7.10
N SER A 99 0.72 4.51 8.39
CA SER A 99 1.42 5.69 8.91
C SER A 99 2.24 5.34 10.16
N GLY A 100 3.49 5.77 10.19
CA GLY A 100 4.38 5.57 11.33
C GLY A 100 3.81 6.14 12.64
N GLY A 101 3.81 5.33 13.70
CA GLY A 101 3.27 5.73 15.00
C GLY A 101 1.74 5.73 15.06
N LEU A 102 1.05 5.02 14.15
CA LEU A 102 -0.38 4.80 14.31
C LEU A 102 -0.71 3.87 15.47
N GLY A 103 -1.76 4.23 16.21
CA GLY A 103 -2.37 3.40 17.23
C GLY A 103 -3.84 3.13 16.92
N ILE A 104 -4.37 2.03 17.43
CA ILE A 104 -5.78 1.64 17.26
C ILE A 104 -6.69 2.57 18.06
N LEU A 105 -6.31 2.97 19.27
CA LEU A 105 -7.13 3.85 20.09
C LEU A 105 -6.65 5.29 19.93
N LYS A 106 -7.58 6.24 20.00
CA LYS A 106 -7.25 7.68 19.99
C LYS A 106 -6.33 8.02 21.16
N GLU A 107 -6.52 7.33 22.28
CA GLU A 107 -5.82 7.50 23.55
C GLU A 107 -4.44 6.82 23.57
N THR A 108 -4.10 5.98 22.57
CA THR A 108 -2.77 5.33 22.52
C THR A 108 -1.64 6.35 22.32
N PHE A 109 -1.96 7.58 21.91
CA PHE A 109 -1.01 8.68 21.81
C PHE A 109 -1.51 9.93 22.53
N GLU A 110 -1.10 10.08 23.80
CA GLU A 110 -0.55 11.28 24.48
C GLU A 110 -0.97 12.72 24.12
N GLU A 111 -0.94 13.06 22.84
CA GLU A 111 -1.07 14.42 22.34
C GLU A 111 -1.91 14.36 21.07
N ASP A 112 -2.63 15.43 20.74
CA ASP A 112 -3.43 15.67 19.52
C ASP A 112 -2.66 15.53 18.19
N ARG A 113 -1.85 14.49 18.05
CA ARG A 113 -0.94 14.21 16.96
C ARG A 113 -1.43 12.95 16.29
N VAL A 114 -2.41 13.20 15.45
CA VAL A 114 -2.78 12.30 14.36
C VAL A 114 -3.27 10.96 14.92
N SER A 115 -4.44 11.00 15.56
CA SER A 115 -5.37 9.87 15.45
C SER A 115 -5.80 9.79 13.98
N MET A 116 -4.88 9.34 13.12
CA MET A 116 -5.15 9.17 11.71
C MET A 116 -6.17 8.07 11.53
N MET A 117 -6.44 7.18 12.48
CA MET A 117 -7.60 6.29 12.36
C MET A 117 -8.94 7.07 12.32
N VAL A 118 -9.02 8.25 12.94
CA VAL A 118 -10.19 9.14 12.86
C VAL A 118 -10.20 9.96 11.56
N ASN A 119 -9.06 10.42 11.04
CA ASN A 119 -9.01 11.09 9.73
C ASN A 119 -9.05 10.12 8.53
N LEU A 120 -8.52 8.90 8.71
CA LEU A 120 -8.64 7.76 7.80
C LEU A 120 -10.06 7.23 7.81
N SER A 121 -10.90 7.54 8.82
CA SER A 121 -12.34 7.26 8.72
C SER A 121 -12.99 8.04 7.57
N SER A 122 -12.52 9.27 7.28
CA SER A 122 -12.91 10.00 6.07
C SER A 122 -12.34 9.34 4.82
N SER A 123 -11.10 8.83 4.83
CA SER A 123 -10.56 8.04 3.71
C SER A 123 -11.27 6.69 3.52
N TYR A 124 -11.80 6.11 4.61
CA TYR A 124 -12.56 4.86 4.63
C TYR A 124 -13.96 5.09 4.06
N LEU A 125 -14.57 6.24 4.40
CA LEU A 125 -15.81 6.71 3.80
C LEU A 125 -15.60 7.13 2.34
N ASP A 126 -14.52 7.83 1.99
CA ASP A 126 -14.17 8.18 0.62
C ASP A 126 -13.87 6.91 -0.20
N TYR A 127 -13.16 5.93 0.37
CA TYR A 127 -12.96 4.61 -0.23
C TYR A 127 -14.28 3.89 -0.46
N TYR A 128 -15.16 3.83 0.54
CA TYR A 128 -16.49 3.24 0.36
C TYR A 128 -17.26 3.98 -0.72
N LEU A 129 -17.33 5.31 -0.67
CA LEU A 129 -18.04 6.13 -1.65
C LEU A 129 -17.44 6.00 -3.05
N HIS A 130 -16.12 5.90 -3.19
CA HIS A 130 -15.43 5.71 -4.47
C HIS A 130 -15.67 4.31 -5.04
N MET A 131 -15.64 3.27 -4.19
CA MET A 131 -16.00 1.90 -4.56
C MET A 131 -17.47 1.77 -4.98
N TYR A 132 -18.38 2.52 -4.35
CA TYR A 132 -19.80 2.56 -4.71
C TYR A 132 -20.09 3.45 -5.93
N ALA A 133 -19.32 4.52 -6.16
CA ALA A 133 -19.49 5.43 -7.30
C ALA A 133 -18.81 4.94 -8.59
N TYR A 134 -17.70 4.20 -8.48
CA TYR A 134 -16.96 3.62 -9.61
C TYR A 134 -16.76 2.12 -9.40
N PRO A 135 -17.84 1.31 -9.47
CA PRO A 135 -17.70 -0.14 -9.46
C PRO A 135 -16.80 -0.54 -10.63
N PHE A 136 -15.80 -1.39 -10.34
CA PHE A 136 -14.94 -1.99 -11.36
C PHE A 136 -15.79 -2.38 -12.57
N PRO A 137 -15.43 -1.97 -13.81
CA PRO A 137 -16.24 -2.29 -14.96
C PRO A 137 -16.39 -3.80 -15.05
N SER A 138 -17.62 -4.26 -14.79
CA SER A 138 -17.96 -5.68 -14.88
C SER A 138 -17.54 -6.18 -16.25
N ARG A 139 -16.67 -7.21 -16.28
CA ARG A 139 -16.43 -7.96 -17.51
C ARG A 139 -17.68 -8.77 -17.83
N THR A 140 -18.66 -8.10 -18.41
CA THR A 140 -19.71 -8.74 -19.21
C THR A 140 -19.88 -7.91 -20.48
N LYS A 141 -18.94 -8.06 -21.42
CA LYS A 141 -19.28 -7.79 -22.81
C LYS A 141 -20.25 -8.89 -23.23
N LEU A 142 -21.52 -8.54 -23.36
CA LEU A 142 -22.49 -9.30 -24.15
C LEU A 142 -21.89 -9.46 -25.55
N VAL A 143 -21.62 -10.71 -25.92
CA VAL A 143 -21.42 -11.10 -27.31
C VAL A 143 -22.79 -10.98 -27.98
N ARG A 144 -22.89 -10.12 -28.99
CA ARG A 144 -23.85 -10.26 -30.09
C ARG A 144 -23.03 -10.48 -31.36
#